data_AF-K4LBZ2-F1
#
_entry.id   AF-K4LBZ2-F1
#
_cell.length_a   1.000
_cell.length_b   1.000
_cell.length_c   1.000
_cell.angle_alpha   90.00
_cell.angle_beta   90.00
_cell.angle_gamma   90.00
#
_symmetry.space_group_name_H-M   'P 1'
#
loop_
_entity.id
_entity.type
_entity.pdbx_description
1 polymer ?
#
loop_
_entity_poly.entity_id
_entity_poly.type
_entity_poly.pdbx_seq_one_letter_code
_entity_poly.pdbx_strand_id
1 'polypeptide(L)'
;MLRKKFIPLLLAAAVLVGAGTAYAGHGFAVRAGEKNQKQVQSQNTSNGKSWWQSFCQTTPKRIGSIIHNEGETNRLKAQVRQKSLDVKREIQQLRLQGTPLTQEQMECIRQATALLRQSRTSLSSEELSVGQVMSRLRSHKKMRNAEGCIREMDRIINIQQQRNAVLKGTLRQLEELEKTLKSA
;
A
#
# COMPACT_ATOMS: atom_id res chain seq x y z
N MET A 1 12.05 7.68 7.00
CA MET A 1 11.40 8.99 6.77
C MET A 1 10.45 9.07 5.55
N LEU A 2 10.29 8.03 4.73
CA LEU A 2 9.40 8.07 3.55
C LEU A 2 7.88 8.03 3.86
N ARG A 3 7.47 7.54 5.03
CA ARG A 3 6.06 7.18 5.34
C ARG A 3 5.07 8.34 5.41
N LYS A 4 5.49 9.57 5.72
CA LYS A 4 4.59 10.73 5.88
C LYS A 4 4.25 11.46 4.57
N LYS A 5 4.92 11.14 3.44
CA LYS A 5 4.70 11.80 2.14
C LYS A 5 3.69 11.10 1.23
N PHE A 6 3.20 9.91 1.60
CA PHE A 6 2.30 9.10 0.74
C PHE A 6 0.82 9.48 0.86
N ILE A 7 0.36 9.75 2.08
CA ILE A 7 -1.01 10.19 2.37
C ILE A 7 -1.37 11.50 1.65
N PRO A 8 -0.55 12.57 1.66
CA PRO A 8 -0.89 13.80 0.93
C PRO A 8 -0.92 13.62 -0.59
N LEU A 9 -0.23 12.63 -1.16
CA LEU A 9 -0.26 12.37 -2.61
C LEU A 9 -1.58 11.70 -3.05
N LEU A 10 -2.10 10.79 -2.22
CA LEU A 10 -3.42 10.16 -2.43
C LEU A 10 -4.55 11.15 -2.14
N LEU A 11 -4.40 12.01 -1.12
CA LEU A 11 -5.32 13.13 -0.87
C LEU A 11 -5.28 14.19 -1.99
N ALA A 12 -4.12 14.48 -2.59
CA ALA A 12 -4.02 15.37 -3.75
C ALA A 12 -4.62 14.78 -5.04
N ALA A 13 -5.03 13.50 -5.07
CA ALA A 13 -5.92 12.98 -6.10
C ALA A 13 -7.39 13.31 -5.81
N ALA A 14 -7.77 13.47 -4.54
CA ALA A 14 -9.11 13.86 -4.10
C ALA A 14 -9.36 15.38 -4.10
N VAL A 15 -8.33 16.22 -3.89
CA VAL A 15 -8.50 17.69 -3.84
C VAL A 15 -8.72 18.35 -5.22
N LEU A 16 -8.45 17.66 -6.33
CA LEU A 16 -8.85 18.12 -7.67
C LEU A 16 -10.36 17.96 -7.96
N VAL A 17 -11.14 17.52 -6.97
CA VAL A 17 -12.61 17.44 -7.02
C VAL A 17 -13.28 18.79 -6.67
N GLY A 18 -12.53 19.79 -6.20
CA GLY A 18 -13.10 21.01 -5.59
C GLY A 18 -12.53 22.36 -6.04
N ALA A 19 -11.97 22.48 -7.24
CA ALA A 19 -11.63 23.79 -7.82
C ALA A 19 -12.10 23.83 -9.27
N GLY A 20 -13.43 23.97 -9.45
CA GLY A 20 -13.96 24.53 -10.69
C GLY A 20 -13.40 25.94 -10.82
N THR A 21 -12.48 26.13 -11.76
CA THR A 21 -12.00 27.46 -12.14
C THR A 21 -13.13 28.20 -12.86
N ALA A 22 -14.03 28.80 -12.09
CA ALA A 22 -14.72 30.00 -12.50
C ALA A 22 -13.90 31.17 -11.98
N TYR A 23 -13.08 31.79 -12.84
CA TYR A 23 -12.82 33.21 -12.73
C TYR A 23 -12.43 33.81 -14.08
N ALA A 24 -13.36 34.64 -14.55
CA ALA A 24 -13.27 35.84 -15.38
C ALA A 24 -12.11 36.00 -16.38
N GLY A 25 -12.51 36.25 -17.63
CA GLY A 25 -11.64 36.85 -18.63
C GLY A 25 -11.23 38.28 -18.25
N HIS A 26 -9.99 38.61 -18.58
CA HIS A 26 -9.66 39.94 -19.06
C HIS A 26 -8.54 39.81 -20.07
N GLY A 27 -8.82 40.28 -21.29
CA GLY A 27 -7.91 40.20 -22.41
C GLY A 27 -6.69 41.08 -22.22
N PHE A 28 -5.54 40.57 -22.69
CA PHE A 28 -4.49 41.42 -23.22
C PHE A 28 -4.02 40.80 -24.54
N ALA A 29 -4.12 41.61 -25.58
CA ALA A 29 -3.68 41.33 -26.93
C ALA A 29 -2.15 41.43 -27.02
N VAL A 30 -1.51 40.45 -27.67
CA VAL A 30 -0.24 40.67 -28.38
C VAL A 30 -0.27 39.87 -29.69
N ARG A 31 -0.04 40.62 -30.78
CA ARG A 31 0.18 40.23 -32.18
C ARG A 31 1.25 39.12 -32.31
N ALA A 32 0.95 38.06 -33.05
CA ALA A 32 1.33 37.80 -34.45
C ALA A 32 2.70 37.12 -34.63
N GLY A 33 2.67 35.88 -35.13
CA GLY A 33 3.85 35.16 -35.59
C GLY A 33 3.56 33.68 -35.84
N GLU A 34 3.50 33.32 -37.12
CA GLU A 34 3.66 31.98 -37.70
C GLU A 34 2.64 30.86 -37.40
N LYS A 35 1.76 30.71 -38.41
CA LYS A 35 0.95 29.54 -38.70
C LYS A 35 1.86 28.38 -39.11
N ASN A 36 2.01 27.38 -38.25
CA ASN A 36 2.30 26.01 -38.69
C ASN A 36 1.16 25.12 -38.23
N GLN A 37 0.34 24.72 -39.20
CA GLN A 37 -0.80 23.82 -39.05
C GLN A 37 -0.32 22.44 -38.59
N LYS A 38 -0.21 22.23 -37.27
CA LYS A 38 -0.46 20.91 -36.69
C LYS A 38 -1.95 20.76 -36.52
N GLN A 39 -2.59 20.22 -37.56
CA GLN A 39 -3.95 19.72 -37.51
C GLN A 39 -3.96 18.49 -36.59
N VAL A 40 -3.89 18.72 -35.28
CA VAL A 40 -4.25 17.72 -34.28
C VAL A 40 -5.76 17.54 -34.43
N GLN A 41 -6.16 16.45 -35.06
CA GLN A 41 -7.53 15.94 -35.03
C GLN A 41 -7.97 15.81 -33.57
N SER A 42 -8.58 16.87 -33.07
CA SER A 42 -9.38 16.88 -31.85
C SER A 42 -10.74 16.26 -32.17
N GLN A 43 -10.75 14.96 -32.46
CA GLN A 43 -11.96 14.14 -32.49
C GLN A 43 -11.96 13.25 -31.23
N ASN A 44 -12.50 13.79 -30.13
CA ASN A 44 -13.26 13.05 -29.10
C ASN A 44 -13.52 13.95 -27.87
N THR A 45 -14.39 14.94 -28.01
CA THR A 45 -14.85 15.77 -26.88
C THR A 45 -16.19 15.29 -26.28
N SER A 46 -16.80 14.21 -26.78
CA SER A 46 -18.04 13.66 -26.21
C SER A 46 -17.82 12.61 -25.09
N ASN A 47 -16.67 11.92 -25.05
CA ASN A 47 -16.38 10.90 -24.02
C ASN A 47 -15.86 11.48 -22.69
N GLY A 48 -15.48 12.76 -22.64
CA GLY A 48 -14.86 13.38 -21.46
C GLY A 48 -15.77 13.46 -20.23
N LYS A 49 -17.10 13.58 -20.40
CA LYS A 49 -18.07 13.63 -19.28
C LYS A 49 -18.25 12.26 -18.63
N SER A 50 -18.42 11.21 -19.44
CA SER A 50 -18.51 9.81 -18.97
C SER A 50 -17.21 9.36 -18.29
N TRP A 51 -16.06 9.76 -18.85
CA TRP A 51 -14.72 9.48 -18.33
C TRP A 51 -14.47 10.07 -16.93
N TRP A 52 -14.70 11.37 -16.75
CA TRP A 52 -14.56 12.04 -15.45
C TRP A 52 -15.51 11.43 -14.41
N GLN A 53 -16.73 11.08 -14.83
CA GLN A 53 -17.74 10.55 -13.94
C GLN A 53 -17.35 9.15 -13.42
N SER A 54 -16.85 8.26 -14.27
CA SER A 54 -16.35 6.92 -13.84
C SER A 54 -15.10 7.03 -12.95
N PHE A 55 -14.17 7.93 -13.28
CA PHE A 55 -13.00 8.19 -12.45
C PHE A 55 -13.39 8.73 -11.06
N CYS A 56 -14.30 9.70 -11.00
CA CYS A 56 -14.80 10.28 -9.75
C CYS A 56 -15.62 9.30 -8.92
N GLN A 57 -16.36 8.37 -9.54
CA GLN A 57 -17.15 7.38 -8.81
C GLN A 57 -16.31 6.27 -8.18
N THR A 58 -15.25 5.84 -8.87
CA THR A 58 -14.53 4.61 -8.48
C THR A 58 -13.23 4.86 -7.72
N THR A 59 -12.62 6.03 -7.91
CA THR A 59 -11.37 6.43 -7.24
C THR A 59 -11.53 6.58 -5.72
N PRO A 60 -12.60 7.19 -5.18
CA PRO A 60 -12.76 7.33 -3.73
C PRO A 60 -12.79 5.99 -2.99
N LYS A 61 -13.50 4.99 -3.54
CA LYS A 61 -13.56 3.64 -2.97
C LYS A 61 -12.17 3.01 -2.90
N ARG A 62 -11.40 3.09 -4.00
CA ARG A 62 -10.04 2.55 -4.07
C ARG A 62 -9.08 3.24 -3.10
N ILE A 63 -9.14 4.57 -3.01
CA ILE A 63 -8.35 5.33 -2.03
C ILE A 63 -8.72 4.89 -0.61
N GLY A 64 -10.01 4.73 -0.31
CA GLY A 64 -10.48 4.19 0.96
C GLY A 64 -9.89 2.80 1.26
N SER A 65 -9.91 1.89 0.30
CA SER A 65 -9.28 0.56 0.43
C SER A 65 -7.77 0.63 0.67
N ILE A 66 -7.05 1.50 -0.04
CA ILE A 66 -5.59 1.67 0.15
C ILE A 66 -5.29 2.19 1.55
N ILE A 67 -6.05 3.18 2.03
CA ILE A 67 -5.90 3.75 3.38
C ILE A 67 -6.20 2.69 4.44
N HIS A 68 -7.33 1.97 4.28
CA HIS A 68 -7.73 0.90 5.20
C HIS A 68 -6.67 -0.19 5.27
N ASN A 69 -6.23 -0.70 4.12
CA ASN A 69 -5.24 -1.78 4.05
C ASN A 69 -3.90 -1.35 4.66
N GLU A 70 -3.45 -0.13 4.41
CA GLU A 70 -2.24 0.42 5.02
C GLU A 70 -2.37 0.52 6.55
N GLY A 71 -3.53 0.96 7.05
CA GLY A 71 -3.84 0.97 8.48
C GLY A 71 -3.78 -0.44 9.08
N GLU A 72 -4.40 -1.41 8.42
CA GLU A 72 -4.37 -2.82 8.82
C GLU A 72 -2.95 -3.39 8.79
N THR A 73 -2.17 -3.12 7.74
CA THR A 73 -0.75 -3.54 7.63
C THR A 73 0.05 -3.03 8.83
N ASN A 74 -0.10 -1.75 9.18
CA ASN A 74 0.64 -1.17 10.30
C ASN A 74 0.21 -1.76 11.65
N ARG A 75 -1.10 -2.00 11.85
CA ARG A 75 -1.63 -2.69 13.03
C ARG A 75 -1.05 -4.11 13.14
N LEU A 76 -1.07 -4.88 12.06
CA LEU A 76 -0.57 -6.26 12.03
C LEU A 76 0.95 -6.32 12.25
N LYS A 77 1.73 -5.40 11.67
CA LYS A 77 3.18 -5.28 11.93
C LYS A 77 3.46 -5.06 13.43
N ALA A 78 2.67 -4.21 14.09
CA ALA A 78 2.79 -3.97 15.52
C ALA A 78 2.47 -5.23 16.34
N GLN A 79 1.39 -5.95 16.00
CA GLN A 79 1.01 -7.20 16.66
C GLN A 79 2.07 -8.29 16.51
N VAL A 80 2.57 -8.52 15.29
CA VAL A 80 3.65 -9.50 15.02
C VAL A 80 4.90 -9.15 15.83
N ARG A 81 5.28 -7.86 15.89
CA ARG A 81 6.42 -7.43 16.69
C ARG A 81 6.20 -7.74 18.18
N GLN A 82 5.05 -7.37 18.72
CA GLN A 82 4.72 -7.60 20.12
C GLN A 82 4.75 -9.10 20.45
N LYS A 83 4.06 -9.93 19.67
CA LYS A 83 4.04 -11.38 19.89
C LYS A 83 5.41 -12.03 19.76
N SER A 84 6.26 -11.57 18.84
CA SER A 84 7.63 -12.06 18.77
C SER A 84 8.45 -11.76 20.03
N LEU A 85 8.19 -10.61 20.67
CA LEU A 85 8.85 -10.26 21.93
C LEU A 85 8.32 -11.10 23.09
N ASP A 86 7.01 -11.35 23.13
CA ASP A 86 6.38 -12.16 24.17
C ASP A 86 6.90 -13.61 24.12
N VAL A 87 6.91 -14.24 22.93
CA VAL A 87 7.52 -15.57 22.70
C VAL A 87 8.99 -15.58 23.12
N LYS A 88 9.76 -14.53 22.78
CA LYS A 88 11.17 -14.44 23.17
C LYS A 88 11.34 -14.40 24.69
N ARG A 89 10.49 -13.65 25.41
CA ARG A 89 10.53 -13.58 26.88
C ARG A 89 10.19 -14.92 27.49
N GLU A 90 9.20 -15.62 26.96
CA GLU A 90 8.78 -16.94 27.43
C GLU A 90 9.89 -17.99 27.28
N ILE A 91 10.56 -18.03 26.12
CA ILE A 91 11.74 -18.87 25.91
C ILE A 91 12.86 -18.53 26.92
N GLN A 92 13.06 -17.24 27.21
CA GLN A 92 14.06 -16.83 28.20
C GLN A 92 13.67 -17.26 29.62
N GLN A 93 12.40 -17.18 29.98
CA GLN A 93 11.90 -17.62 31.29
C GLN A 93 12.08 -19.12 31.48
N LEU A 94 11.71 -19.94 30.49
CA LEU A 94 11.92 -21.40 30.53
C LEU A 94 13.40 -21.76 30.73
N ARG A 95 14.30 -21.02 30.06
CA ARG A 95 15.76 -21.18 30.25
C ARG A 95 16.22 -20.81 31.65
N LEU A 96 15.70 -19.72 32.23
CA LEU A 96 16.05 -19.28 33.58
C LEU A 96 15.52 -20.22 34.66
N GLN A 97 14.38 -20.88 34.42
CA GLN A 97 13.80 -21.89 35.31
C GLN A 97 14.53 -23.24 35.24
N GLY A 98 15.47 -23.40 34.29
CA GLY A 98 16.19 -24.66 34.08
C GLY A 98 15.35 -25.73 33.38
N THR A 99 14.19 -25.38 32.83
CA THR A 99 13.33 -26.30 32.09
C THR A 99 13.94 -26.57 30.72
N PRO A 100 14.37 -27.81 30.41
CA PRO A 100 14.87 -28.14 29.09
C PRO A 100 13.74 -28.04 28.07
N LEU A 101 13.97 -27.34 26.96
CA LEU A 101 13.02 -27.28 25.85
C LEU A 101 12.91 -28.67 25.21
N THR A 102 11.69 -29.11 24.94
CA THR A 102 11.46 -30.37 24.22
C THR A 102 11.94 -30.26 22.77
N GLN A 103 12.21 -31.40 22.13
CA GLN A 103 12.59 -31.41 20.71
C GLN A 103 11.50 -30.80 19.81
N GLU A 104 10.23 -31.03 20.14
CA GLU A 104 9.08 -30.42 19.47
C GLU A 104 9.08 -28.89 19.61
N GLN A 105 9.29 -28.36 20.82
CA GLN A 105 9.39 -26.92 21.05
C GLN A 105 10.56 -26.28 20.29
N MET A 106 11.73 -26.93 20.27
CA MET A 106 12.88 -26.45 19.51
C MET A 106 12.60 -26.40 18.00
N GLU A 107 11.89 -27.39 17.47
CA GLU A 107 11.50 -27.43 16.07
C GLU A 107 10.49 -26.33 15.74
N CYS A 108 9.46 -26.14 16.58
CA CYS A 108 8.51 -25.03 16.44
C CYS A 108 9.21 -23.66 16.47
N ILE A 109 10.21 -23.47 17.34
CA ILE A 109 11.02 -22.24 17.38
C ILE A 109 11.80 -22.04 16.08
N ARG A 110 12.41 -23.09 15.53
CA ARG A 110 13.15 -23.02 14.26
C ARG A 110 12.22 -22.66 13.11
N GLN A 111 11.07 -23.32 13.00
CA GLN A 111 10.08 -23.05 11.96
C GLN A 111 9.54 -21.62 12.05
N ALA A 112 9.15 -21.17 13.24
CA ALA A 112 8.70 -19.79 13.45
C ALA A 112 9.78 -18.76 13.11
N THR A 113 11.05 -19.04 13.43
CA THR A 113 12.18 -18.16 13.09
C THR A 113 12.42 -18.11 11.59
N ALA A 114 12.37 -19.25 10.90
CA ALA A 114 12.50 -19.32 9.45
C ALA A 114 11.38 -18.53 8.76
N LEU A 115 10.14 -18.71 9.23
CA LEU A 115 8.97 -18.00 8.71
C LEU A 115 9.08 -16.49 8.94
N LEU A 116 9.52 -16.03 10.12
CA LEU A 116 9.75 -14.61 10.36
C LEU A 116 10.78 -14.00 9.40
N ARG A 117 11.85 -14.74 9.07
CA ARG A 117 12.86 -14.30 8.10
C ARG A 117 12.29 -14.25 6.68
N GLN A 118 11.51 -15.26 6.29
CA GLN A 118 10.84 -15.30 5.00
C GLN A 118 9.84 -14.15 4.87
N SER A 119 8.95 -13.98 5.84
CA SER A 119 7.98 -12.88 5.90
C SER A 119 8.68 -11.52 5.82
N ARG A 120 9.79 -11.33 6.53
CA ARG A 120 10.57 -10.08 6.44
C ARG A 120 11.09 -9.83 5.02
N THR A 121 11.59 -10.86 4.36
CA THR A 121 12.13 -10.77 3.00
C THR A 121 11.03 -10.44 2.00
N SER A 122 9.90 -11.15 2.05
CA SER A 122 8.73 -10.91 1.22
C SER A 122 8.21 -9.48 1.39
N LEU A 123 8.00 -9.03 2.63
CA LEU A 123 7.52 -7.68 2.93
C LEU A 123 8.49 -6.60 2.40
N SER A 124 9.79 -6.83 2.49
CA SER A 124 10.81 -5.90 1.99
C SER A 124 10.79 -5.81 0.46
N SER A 125 10.67 -6.95 -0.24
CA SER A 125 10.58 -6.98 -1.71
C SER A 125 9.32 -6.27 -2.20
N GLU A 126 8.21 -6.46 -1.50
CA GLU A 126 6.96 -5.80 -1.82
C GLU A 126 7.05 -4.28 -1.57
N GLU A 127 7.76 -3.82 -0.53
CA GLU A 127 7.96 -2.37 -0.28
C GLU A 127 8.61 -1.67 -1.48
N LEU A 128 9.60 -2.31 -2.11
CA LEU A 128 10.20 -1.84 -3.36
C LEU A 128 9.18 -1.82 -4.51
N SER A 129 8.37 -2.87 -4.63
CA SER A 129 7.34 -2.97 -5.69
C SER A 129 6.30 -1.86 -5.60
N VAL A 130 5.86 -1.46 -4.39
CA VAL A 130 4.92 -0.33 -4.21
C VAL A 130 5.56 0.98 -4.63
N GLY A 131 6.85 1.18 -4.36
CA GLY A 131 7.57 2.36 -4.84
C GLY A 131 7.51 2.52 -6.37
N GLN A 132 7.69 1.41 -7.09
CA GLN A 132 7.60 1.38 -8.56
C GLN A 132 6.18 1.64 -9.06
N VAL A 133 5.18 0.97 -8.47
CA VAL A 133 3.75 1.15 -8.79
C VAL A 133 3.32 2.60 -8.57
N MET A 134 3.75 3.23 -7.48
CA MET A 134 3.48 4.65 -7.21
C MET A 134 4.13 5.59 -8.24
N SER A 135 5.30 5.23 -8.76
CA SER A 135 5.94 5.99 -9.83
C SER A 135 5.14 5.93 -11.14
N ARG A 136 4.64 4.74 -11.49
CA ARG A 136 3.73 4.56 -12.63
C ARG A 136 2.41 5.28 -12.44
N LEU A 137 1.81 5.20 -11.26
CA LEU A 137 0.58 5.94 -10.92
C LEU A 137 0.74 7.44 -11.13
N ARG A 138 1.87 8.03 -10.69
CA ARG A 138 2.18 9.45 -10.95
C ARG A 138 2.32 9.76 -12.44
N SER A 139 2.92 8.86 -13.19
CA SER A 139 3.09 9.01 -14.65
C SER A 139 1.74 8.97 -15.36
N HIS A 140 0.88 8.01 -15.03
CA HIS A 140 -0.49 7.94 -15.55
C HIS A 140 -1.32 9.17 -15.18
N LYS A 141 -1.17 9.70 -13.95
CA LYS A 141 -1.81 10.96 -13.53
C LYS A 141 -1.39 12.13 -14.41
N LYS A 142 -0.09 12.30 -14.68
CA LYS A 142 0.42 13.37 -15.57
C LYS A 142 -0.13 13.25 -17.00
N MET A 143 -0.22 12.03 -17.50
CA MET A 143 -0.77 11.74 -18.83
C MET A 143 -2.30 11.76 -18.90
N ARG A 144 -2.99 12.07 -17.79
CA ARG A 144 -4.46 11.98 -17.68
C ARG A 144 -5.02 10.61 -18.08
N ASN A 145 -4.24 9.56 -17.89
CA ASN A 145 -4.60 8.19 -18.20
C ASN A 145 -5.33 7.55 -17.00
N ALA A 146 -6.65 7.69 -16.96
CA ALA A 146 -7.49 7.20 -15.86
C ALA A 146 -7.45 5.67 -15.71
N GLU A 147 -7.49 4.91 -16.80
CA GLU A 147 -7.40 3.44 -16.75
C GLU A 147 -6.07 2.98 -16.19
N GLY A 148 -4.97 3.64 -16.59
CA GLY A 148 -3.65 3.43 -16.00
C GLY A 148 -3.65 3.73 -14.50
N CYS A 149 -4.27 4.84 -14.07
CA CYS A 149 -4.40 5.15 -12.64
C CYS A 149 -5.19 4.10 -11.87
N ILE A 150 -6.32 3.66 -12.40
CA ILE A 150 -7.18 2.64 -11.80
C ILE A 150 -6.41 1.31 -11.67
N ARG A 151 -5.74 0.87 -12.74
CA ARG A 151 -4.93 -0.37 -12.72
C ARG A 151 -3.81 -0.31 -11.69
N GLU A 152 -3.08 0.81 -11.60
CA GLU A 152 -2.02 0.94 -10.61
C GLU A 152 -2.59 1.03 -9.17
N MET A 153 -3.76 1.65 -8.95
CA MET A 153 -4.43 1.62 -7.64
C MET A 153 -4.85 0.20 -7.24
N ASP A 154 -5.45 -0.56 -8.15
CA ASP A 154 -5.83 -1.97 -7.89
C ASP A 154 -4.59 -2.83 -7.59
N ARG A 155 -3.47 -2.55 -8.26
CA ARG A 155 -2.19 -3.20 -7.96
C ARG A 155 -1.67 -2.86 -6.57
N ILE A 156 -1.79 -1.61 -6.10
CA ILE A 156 -1.44 -1.22 -4.72
C ILE A 156 -2.30 -2.00 -3.73
N ILE A 157 -3.62 -2.03 -3.96
CA ILE A 157 -4.58 -2.75 -3.09
C ILE A 157 -4.18 -4.22 -2.97
N ASN A 158 -3.92 -4.89 -4.09
CA ASN A 158 -3.55 -6.31 -4.11
C ASN A 158 -2.23 -6.56 -3.36
N ILE A 159 -1.19 -5.74 -3.59
CA ILE A 159 0.08 -5.85 -2.85
C ILE A 159 -0.15 -5.70 -1.34
N GLN A 160 -0.98 -4.73 -0.91
CA GLN A 160 -1.27 -4.56 0.52
C GLN A 160 -2.12 -5.71 1.10
N GLN A 161 -3.03 -6.29 0.33
CA GLN A 161 -3.79 -7.48 0.76
C GLN A 161 -2.87 -8.69 0.95
N GLN A 162 -1.91 -8.90 0.04
CA GLN A 162 -0.89 -9.94 0.15
C GLN A 162 -0.05 -9.75 1.42
N ARG A 163 0.41 -8.52 1.71
CA ARG A 163 1.08 -8.18 2.97
C ARG A 163 0.27 -8.55 4.19
N ASN A 164 -1.00 -8.17 4.20
CA ASN A 164 -1.89 -8.43 5.32
C ASN A 164 -2.07 -9.94 5.51
N ALA A 165 -2.16 -10.72 4.44
CA ALA A 165 -2.24 -12.18 4.51
C ALA A 165 -0.96 -12.79 5.12
N VAL A 166 0.23 -12.38 4.66
CA VAL A 166 1.51 -12.85 5.21
C VAL A 166 1.66 -12.51 6.69
N LEU A 167 1.30 -11.28 7.08
CA LEU A 167 1.36 -10.86 8.48
C LEU A 167 0.37 -11.63 9.37
N LYS A 168 -0.86 -11.87 8.89
CA LYS A 168 -1.85 -12.69 9.60
C LYS A 168 -1.36 -14.13 9.78
N GLY A 169 -0.78 -14.73 8.73
CA GLY A 169 -0.18 -16.07 8.81
C GLY A 169 0.95 -16.13 9.83
N THR A 170 1.86 -15.15 9.81
CA THR A 170 2.95 -15.03 10.77
C THR A 170 2.43 -14.90 12.21
N LEU A 171 1.39 -14.10 12.42
CA LEU A 171 0.80 -13.91 13.74
C LEU A 171 0.22 -15.21 14.31
N ARG A 172 -0.55 -15.97 13.51
CA ARG A 172 -1.10 -17.26 13.93
C ARG A 172 -0.01 -18.25 14.35
N GLN A 173 1.08 -18.30 13.59
CA GLN A 173 2.20 -19.19 13.89
C GLN A 173 2.92 -18.81 15.19
N LEU A 174 3.03 -17.51 15.48
CA LEU A 174 3.55 -17.04 16.78
C LEU A 174 2.62 -17.39 17.94
N GLU A 175 1.30 -17.28 17.74
CA GLU A 175 0.31 -17.66 18.75
C GLU A 175 0.30 -19.17 19.01
N GLU A 176 0.50 -19.99 17.98
CA GLU A 176 0.65 -21.44 18.10
C GLU A 176 1.92 -21.80 18.89
N LEU A 177 3.05 -21.18 18.55
CA LEU A 177 4.31 -21.35 19.30
C LEU A 177 4.17 -20.95 20.77
N GLU A 178 3.53 -19.83 21.06
CA GLU A 178 3.25 -19.39 22.44
C GLU A 178 2.45 -20.46 23.21
N LYS A 179 1.44 -21.08 22.59
CA LYS A 179 0.68 -22.16 23.22
C LYS A 179 1.55 -23.38 23.52
N THR A 180 2.38 -23.81 22.57
CA THR A 180 3.29 -24.95 22.73
C THR A 180 4.36 -24.71 23.81
N LEU A 181 4.77 -23.45 24.01
CA LEU A 181 5.70 -23.08 25.08
C LEU A 181 5.03 -23.12 26.46
N LYS A 182 3.74 -22.74 26.54
CA LYS A 182 2.96 -22.75 27.80
C LYS A 182 2.47 -24.12 28.24
N SER A 183 2.46 -25.10 27.35
CA SER A 183 2.03 -26.47 27.65
C SER A 183 3.14 -27.36 28.21
N ALA A 184 4.36 -26.84 28.39
CA ALA A 184 5.47 -27.53 29.04
C ALA A 184 5.70 -27.03 30.46
#